data_AF-A2F2N0-F1
#
_entry.id   AF-A2F2N0-F1
#
_cell.length_a   1.000
_cell.length_b   1.000
_cell.length_c   1.000
_cell.angle_alpha   90.00
_cell.angle_beta   90.00
_cell.angle_gamma   90.00
#
_symmetry.space_group_name_H-M   'P 1'
#
loop_
_entity.id
_entity.type
_entity.pdbx_description
1 polymer ?
#
loop_
_entity_poly.entity_id
_entity_poly.type
_entity_poly.pdbx_seq_one_letter_code
_entity_poly.pdbx_strand_id
1 'polypeptide(L)'
;MISTIGTTTIQTTAPNSLVMNPTSMLVEMKSFIPSSFTFETEIQKIKQELLTSNLDCTAQDEENGEYLYDMQDIIDHLPKLPEIQQQKLTIPEFDEIEFKVSDSAEIKK
;
A
#
# COMPACT_ATOMS: atom_id res chain seq x y z
N MET A 1 3.63 50.85 -16.64
CA MET A 1 2.78 50.31 -15.55
C MET A 1 3.47 49.05 -15.03
N ILE A 2 3.96 49.08 -13.79
CA ILE A 2 4.74 47.99 -13.19
C ILE A 2 3.73 47.05 -12.54
N SER A 3 3.62 45.81 -13.04
CA SER A 3 2.68 44.82 -12.53
C SER A 3 3.31 44.13 -11.32
N THR A 4 2.85 44.49 -10.12
CA THR A 4 3.15 43.81 -8.86
C THR A 4 2.69 42.36 -8.97
N ILE A 5 3.63 41.43 -9.07
CA ILE A 5 3.36 40.00 -8.91
C ILE A 5 3.12 39.79 -7.42
N GLY A 6 1.86 39.53 -7.05
CA GLY A 6 1.49 39.14 -5.70
C GLY A 6 2.20 37.85 -5.34
N THR A 7 3.03 37.90 -4.30
CA THR A 7 3.63 36.75 -3.64
C THR A 7 2.52 35.89 -3.08
N THR A 8 2.11 34.86 -3.81
CA THR A 8 1.28 33.78 -3.25
C THR A 8 2.21 32.92 -2.39
N THR A 9 2.31 33.27 -1.11
CA THR A 9 2.86 32.39 -0.09
C THR A 9 2.04 31.10 -0.11
N ILE A 10 2.56 30.05 -0.73
CA ILE A 10 2.04 28.70 -0.53
C ILE A 10 2.35 28.38 0.93
N GLN A 11 1.33 28.52 1.79
CA GLN A 11 1.37 27.94 3.12
C GLN A 11 1.53 26.43 2.93
N THR A 12 2.75 25.94 3.14
CA THR A 12 3.01 24.52 3.36
C THR A 12 2.34 24.15 4.69
N THR A 13 1.06 23.78 4.63
CA THR A 13 0.41 23.10 5.74
C THR A 13 1.22 21.86 6.07
N ALA A 14 1.59 21.75 7.35
CA ALA A 14 2.14 20.63 8.13
C ALA A 14 2.56 19.37 7.36
N PRO A 15 3.68 18.70 7.77
CA PRO A 15 4.05 17.44 7.17
C PRO A 15 2.90 16.46 7.38
N ASN A 16 2.14 16.19 6.32
CA ASN A 16 1.25 15.06 6.24
C ASN A 16 2.16 13.84 6.35
N SER A 17 2.46 13.44 7.59
CA SER A 17 2.88 12.09 7.89
C SER A 17 1.71 11.23 7.46
N LEU A 18 1.72 10.80 6.21
CA LEU A 18 0.89 9.71 5.73
C LEU A 18 1.38 8.48 6.49
N VAL A 19 0.93 8.35 7.73
CA VAL A 19 1.00 7.10 8.48
C VAL A 19 -0.02 6.20 7.80
N MET A 20 0.37 5.62 6.65
CA MET A 20 -0.43 4.60 5.99
C MET A 20 -0.46 3.39 6.91
N ASN A 21 -1.66 3.07 7.43
CA ASN A 21 -1.86 1.84 8.17
C ASN A 21 -1.89 0.68 7.17
N PRO A 22 -0.99 -0.31 7.26
CA PRO A 22 -0.96 -1.46 6.35
C PRO A 22 -2.29 -2.22 6.29
N THR A 23 -3.00 -2.27 7.42
CA THR A 23 -4.31 -2.93 7.51
C THR A 23 -5.37 -2.19 6.72
N SER A 24 -5.35 -0.85 6.70
CA SER A 24 -6.28 -0.05 5.90
C SER A 24 -6.04 -0.24 4.40
N MET A 25 -4.77 -0.30 3.96
CA MET A 25 -4.43 -0.60 2.57
C MET A 25 -4.89 -2.01 2.15
N LEU A 26 -4.76 -3.03 3.02
CA LEU A 26 -5.23 -4.39 2.74
C LEU A 26 -6.76 -4.47 2.58
N VAL A 27 -7.51 -3.69 3.36
CA VAL A 27 -8.98 -3.62 3.24
C VAL A 27 -9.38 -2.96 1.92
N GLU A 28 -8.68 -1.90 1.52
CA GLU A 28 -8.87 -1.28 0.21
C GLU A 28 -8.51 -2.25 -0.93
N MET A 29 -7.41 -3.01 -0.83
CA MET A 29 -7.04 -4.03 -1.82
C MET A 29 -8.15 -5.07 -2.08
N LYS A 30 -8.94 -5.43 -1.06
CA LYS A 30 -10.08 -6.33 -1.20
C LYS A 30 -11.22 -5.74 -2.06
N SER A 31 -11.30 -4.42 -2.19
CA SER A 31 -12.28 -3.74 -3.06
C SER A 31 -11.87 -3.66 -4.53
N PHE A 32 -10.61 -3.96 -4.87
CA PHE A 32 -10.16 -4.03 -6.27
C PHE A 32 -10.49 -5.36 -6.94
N ILE A 33 -10.77 -6.41 -6.16
CA ILE A 33 -11.30 -7.66 -6.70
C ILE A 33 -12.82 -7.46 -6.84
N PRO A 34 -13.38 -7.52 -8.06
CA PRO A 34 -14.82 -7.39 -8.25
C PRO A 34 -15.53 -8.41 -7.37
N SER A 35 -16.60 -8.02 -6.67
CA SER A 35 -17.35 -8.93 -5.81
C SER A 35 -17.93 -10.15 -6.55
N SER A 36 -18.02 -10.07 -7.88
CA SER A 36 -18.43 -11.14 -8.78
C SER A 36 -17.30 -12.11 -9.14
N PHE A 37 -16.03 -11.77 -8.91
CA PHE A 37 -14.90 -12.62 -9.24
C PHE A 37 -14.63 -13.61 -8.12
N THR A 38 -14.87 -14.88 -8.38
CA THR A 38 -14.38 -15.98 -7.54
C THR A 38 -13.64 -16.98 -8.42
N PHE A 39 -12.58 -17.59 -7.87
CA PHE A 39 -11.80 -18.58 -8.59
C PHE A 39 -12.66 -19.75 -9.11
N GLU A 40 -13.64 -20.19 -8.31
CA GLU A 40 -14.55 -21.28 -8.68
C GLU A 40 -15.40 -20.90 -9.91
N THR A 41 -15.92 -19.66 -9.95
CA THR A 41 -16.70 -19.16 -11.09
C THR A 41 -15.85 -19.09 -12.36
N GLU A 42 -14.61 -18.60 -12.27
CA GLU A 42 -13.74 -18.48 -13.44
C GLU A 42 -13.34 -19.86 -13.98
N ILE A 43 -13.06 -20.82 -13.09
CA ILE A 43 -12.78 -22.22 -13.48
C ILE A 43 -13.97 -22.83 -14.22
N GLN A 44 -15.20 -22.61 -13.74
CA GLN A 44 -16.41 -23.13 -14.40
C GLN A 44 -16.63 -22.49 -15.77
N LYS A 45 -16.36 -21.19 -15.90
CA LYS A 45 -16.44 -20.47 -17.17
C LYS A 45 -15.43 -21.00 -18.19
N ILE A 46 -14.16 -21.17 -17.80
CA ILE A 46 -13.11 -21.75 -18.67
C ILE A 46 -13.48 -23.17 -19.10
N LYS A 47 -14.01 -24.00 -18.19
CA LYS A 47 -14.50 -25.35 -18.54
C LYS A 47 -15.60 -25.30 -19.59
N GLN A 48 -16.56 -24.39 -19.45
CA GLN A 48 -17.65 -24.23 -20.40
C GLN A 48 -17.16 -23.74 -21.78
N GLU A 49 -16.25 -22.77 -21.80
CA GLU A 49 -15.64 -22.25 -23.03
C GLU A 49 -14.83 -23.32 -23.75
N LEU A 50 -14.08 -24.14 -23.00
CA LEU A 50 -13.35 -25.28 -23.55
C LEU A 50 -14.30 -26.32 -24.16
N LEU A 51 -15.37 -26.70 -23.45
CA LEU A 51 -16.37 -27.67 -23.95
C LEU A 51 -17.11 -27.16 -25.18
N THR A 52 -17.33 -25.84 -25.28
CA THR A 52 -17.97 -25.19 -26.43
C THR A 52 -17.00 -24.82 -27.53
N SER A 53 -15.70 -25.13 -27.38
CA SER A 53 -14.64 -24.77 -28.32
C SER A 53 -14.54 -23.27 -28.64
N ASN A 54 -14.96 -22.42 -27.70
CA ASN A 54 -14.88 -20.96 -27.79
C ASN A 54 -13.74 -20.38 -26.93
N LEU A 55 -12.98 -21.24 -26.25
CA LEU A 55 -11.84 -20.80 -25.45
C LEU A 55 -10.76 -20.23 -26.37
N ASP A 56 -10.46 -18.94 -26.21
CA ASP A 56 -9.34 -18.31 -26.90
C ASP A 56 -8.02 -18.79 -26.29
N CYS A 57 -7.18 -19.40 -27.14
CA CYS A 57 -5.85 -19.89 -26.78
C CYS A 57 -4.75 -19.12 -27.52
N THR A 58 -5.09 -18.00 -28.17
CA THR A 58 -4.11 -17.19 -28.90
C THR A 58 -3.25 -16.38 -27.93
N ALA A 59 -1.97 -16.24 -28.26
CA ALA A 59 -1.08 -15.36 -27.53
C ALA A 59 -1.36 -13.91 -27.94
N GLN A 60 -1.67 -13.06 -26.97
CA GLN A 60 -1.93 -11.63 -27.18
C GLN A 60 -0.63 -10.82 -27.03
N ASP A 61 0.39 -11.14 -27.83
CA ASP A 61 1.74 -10.61 -27.64
C ASP A 61 1.83 -9.08 -27.76
N GLU A 62 1.05 -8.48 -28.67
CA GLU A 62 0.99 -7.03 -28.87
C GLU A 62 0.30 -6.33 -27.69
N GLU A 63 -0.91 -6.76 -27.30
CA GLU A 63 -1.65 -6.19 -26.18
C GLU A 63 -0.90 -6.35 -24.85
N ASN A 64 -0.33 -7.54 -24.61
CA ASN A 64 0.48 -7.79 -23.42
C ASN A 64 1.76 -6.95 -23.44
N GLY A 65 2.37 -6.74 -24.60
CA GLY A 65 3.55 -5.90 -24.77
C GLY A 65 3.26 -4.44 -24.42
N GLU A 66 2.20 -3.86 -24.99
CA GLU A 66 1.75 -2.49 -24.70
C GLU A 66 1.42 -2.33 -23.21
N TYR A 67 0.69 -3.28 -22.61
CA TYR A 67 0.40 -3.28 -21.18
C TYR A 67 1.66 -3.24 -20.31
N LEU A 68 2.71 -3.99 -20.69
CA LEU A 68 3.97 -3.96 -19.95
C LEU A 68 4.70 -2.63 -20.09
N TYR A 69 4.65 -1.98 -21.26
CA TYR A 69 5.22 -0.65 -21.45
C TYR A 69 4.48 0.40 -20.62
N ASP A 70 3.15 0.37 -20.60
CA ASP A 70 2.33 1.26 -19.77
C ASP A 70 2.66 1.10 -18.27
N MET A 71 2.83 -0.13 -17.81
CA MET A 71 3.21 -0.41 -16.42
C MET A 71 4.60 0.14 -16.09
N GLN A 72 5.55 0.03 -17.02
CA GLN A 72 6.89 0.58 -16.84
C GLN A 72 6.86 2.12 -16.81
N ASP A 73 6.09 2.75 -17.69
CA ASP A 73 5.90 4.20 -17.72
C ASP A 73 5.36 4.72 -16.39
N ILE A 74 4.32 4.06 -15.85
CA ILE A 74 3.77 4.39 -14.54
C ILE A 74 4.87 4.33 -13.47
N ILE A 75 5.67 3.25 -13.43
CA ILE A 75 6.75 3.05 -12.45
C ILE A 75 7.81 4.14 -12.56
N ASP A 76 8.23 4.48 -13.78
CA ASP A 76 9.29 5.47 -14.02
C ASP A 76 8.86 6.89 -13.63
N HIS A 77 7.56 7.16 -13.70
CA HIS A 77 6.96 8.43 -13.28
C HIS A 77 6.57 8.48 -11.79
N LEU A 78 6.75 7.40 -11.02
CA LEU A 78 6.47 7.43 -9.59
C LEU A 78 7.44 8.37 -8.85
N PRO A 79 6.95 9.13 -7.85
CA PRO A 79 7.82 9.96 -7.02
C PRO A 79 8.80 9.06 -6.25
N LYS A 80 10.08 9.44 -6.26
CA LYS A 80 11.10 8.73 -5.47
C LYS A 80 10.72 8.78 -3.99
N LEU A 81 10.83 7.64 -3.32
CA LEU A 81 10.60 7.57 -1.89
C LEU A 81 11.59 8.50 -1.17
N PRO A 82 11.14 9.29 -0.19
CA PRO A 82 12.04 10.08 0.62
C PRO A 82 13.02 9.15 1.33
N GLU A 83 14.28 9.55 1.38
CA GLU A 83 15.31 8.84 2.13
C GLU A 83 15.00 9.00 3.62
N ILE A 84 14.23 8.06 4.17
CA ILE A 84 13.91 8.04 5.60
C ILE A 84 15.20 7.60 6.28
N GLN A 85 15.95 8.55 6.84
CA GLN A 85 16.91 8.18 7.88
C GLN A 85 16.07 7.51 8.96
N GLN A 86 16.20 6.19 9.12
CA GLN A 86 15.64 5.51 10.27
C GLN A 86 16.15 6.28 11.47
N GLN A 87 15.27 7.04 12.12
CA GLN A 87 15.56 7.57 13.42
C GLN A 87 15.72 6.32 14.26
N LYS A 88 16.98 5.91 14.48
CA LYS A 88 17.32 4.79 15.34
C LYS A 88 16.52 5.04 16.60
N LEU A 89 15.50 4.20 16.81
CA LEU A 89 14.59 4.40 17.93
C LEU A 89 15.49 4.28 19.16
N THR A 90 15.83 5.42 19.77
CA THR A 90 16.61 5.40 21.00
C THR A 90 15.64 4.90 22.05
N ILE A 91 15.69 3.59 22.30
CA ILE A 91 15.00 2.99 23.45
C ILE A 91 15.58 3.72 24.67
N PRO A 92 14.76 4.46 25.43
CA PRO A 92 15.22 5.06 26.67
C PRO A 92 15.78 3.96 27.56
N GLU A 93 16.94 4.17 28.15
CA GLU A 93 17.41 3.26 29.19
C GLU A 93 16.38 3.30 30.33
N PHE A 94 15.87 2.13 30.71
CA PHE A 94 14.99 2.02 31.86
C PHE A 94 15.87 2.02 33.12
N ASP A 95 15.50 2.83 34.10
CA ASP A 95 16.10 2.74 35.42
C ASP A 95 15.82 1.35 36.03
N GLU A 96 16.82 0.78 36.72
CA GLU A 96 16.66 -0.49 37.43
C GLU A 96 15.61 -0.33 38.53
N ILE A 97 14.50 -1.06 38.40
CA ILE A 97 13.46 -1.07 39.43
C ILE A 97 13.94 -1.97 40.58
N GLU A 98 14.28 -1.37 41.72
CA GLU A 98 14.55 -2.10 42.95
C GLU A 98 13.29 -2.85 43.40
N PHE A 99 13.29 -4.17 43.24
CA PHE A 99 12.19 -5.02 43.66
C PHE A 99 12.08 -5.04 45.19
N LYS A 100 11.02 -4.47 45.74
CA LYS A 100 10.69 -4.61 47.15
C LYS A 100 9.89 -5.89 47.35
N VAL A 101 10.08 -6.53 48.50
CA VAL A 101 9.32 -7.74 48.90
C VAL A 101 7.80 -7.48 48.91
N SER A 102 7.38 -6.21 49.04
CA SER A 102 6.00 -5.73 48.96
C SER A 102 5.39 -5.81 47.56
N ASP A 103 6.20 -5.74 46.49
CA ASP A 103 5.71 -5.64 45.11
C ASP A 103 5.16 -6.99 44.61
N SER A 104 5.48 -8.08 45.32
CA SER A 104 4.87 -9.41 45.14
C SER A 104 3.45 -9.55 45.70
N ALA A 105 2.94 -8.57 46.44
CA ALA A 105 1.62 -8.67 47.05
C ALA A 105 0.47 -8.48 46.04
N GLU A 106 0.70 -7.79 44.92
CA GLU A 106 -0.33 -7.51 43.90
C GLU A 106 -0.53 -8.65 42.89
N ILE A 107 0.41 -9.60 42.76
CA ILE A 107 0.31 -10.74 41.82
C ILE A 107 -0.56 -11.89 42.39
N LYS A 108 -1.12 -11.74 43.60
CA LYS A 108 -1.96 -12.75 44.27
C LYS A 108 -3.43 -12.32 44.42
N LYS A 109 -4.06 -11.86 43.34
CA LYS A 109 -5.52 -11.74 43.27
C LYS A 109 -6.08 -12.38 42.02
#